data_AF-A0A929M102-F1
#
_entry.id   AF-A0A929M102-F1
#
_cell.length_a   1.000
_cell.length_b   1.000
_cell.length_c   1.000
_cell.angle_alpha   90.00
_cell.angle_beta   90.00
_cell.angle_gamma   90.00
#
_symmetry.space_group_name_H-M   'P 1'
#
loop_
_entity.id
_entity.type
_entity.pdbx_description
1 polymer ?
#
loop_
_entity_poly.entity_id
_entity_poly.type
_entity_poly.pdbx_seq_one_letter_code
_entity_poly.pdbx_strand_id
1 'polypeptide(L)'
;MVVSWWTRLLSAVVSGDIANQDEQYLAHQTSRDYIFNAIGQGSWGALFPLLTIVCSQLIGIEQAGLFSMAFVIATLLMFIAQYGVRTYQVSDLEERRSFSDYQIQRAATVIVMVITGVIWCLFKGYTEPMFSICTGCLLFRATDGMADVYEGRLQQKDKLYLAGLSQALRCGLSFIVFSLILLITKNLVWASWGMGICALTTLIFVSAPLALLETDKSAKARLQNIKEIFVQCWPLFLALFLYNLIDSLPKFAMEGALSYSNQLYFNALYFPAHTSLMISTLIYRPQLYKLAHLLEASIHSPGNKRRFTLLVLTLFGAIIAITVGMAVFVEFIGIPLNSFMYGVDFEQYRGLARIMVATGGLCAAIDFLYQLITILRAQKLVTRAYLLSFIISIPVIWMMVDFTGLNGAVIGSFSSMLILFLLLVSEYTIMLLKH
;
A
#
# COMPACT_ATOMS: atom_id res chain seq x y z
N MET A 1 8.50 13.82 -28.02
CA MET A 1 8.62 13.49 -26.58
C MET A 1 9.42 12.21 -26.32
N VAL A 2 9.05 11.05 -26.88
CA VAL A 2 9.80 9.79 -26.63
C VAL A 2 11.20 9.81 -27.25
N VAL A 3 11.33 10.20 -28.53
CA VAL A 3 12.65 10.31 -29.19
C VAL A 3 13.55 11.34 -28.48
N SER A 4 12.99 12.50 -28.11
CA SER A 4 13.72 13.54 -27.38
C SER A 4 14.17 13.07 -25.98
N TRP A 5 13.38 12.24 -25.29
CA TRP A 5 13.76 11.64 -24.01
C TRP A 5 14.97 10.71 -24.17
N TRP A 6 14.94 9.80 -25.14
CA TRP A 6 16.03 8.87 -25.38
C TRP A 6 17.32 9.57 -25.81
N THR A 7 17.23 10.59 -26.68
CA THR A 7 18.41 11.40 -27.06
C THR A 7 19.02 12.10 -25.84
N ARG A 8 18.17 12.63 -24.95
CA ARG A 8 18.62 13.28 -23.71
C ARG A 8 19.25 12.30 -22.73
N LEU A 9 18.61 11.15 -22.51
CA LEU A 9 19.14 10.10 -21.62
C LEU A 9 20.46 9.56 -22.13
N LEU A 10 20.58 9.30 -23.44
CA LEU A 10 21.85 8.88 -24.05
C LEU A 10 22.93 9.96 -23.94
N SER A 11 22.59 11.23 -24.16
CA SER A 11 23.51 12.35 -23.98
C SER A 11 23.98 12.48 -22.53
N ALA A 12 23.08 12.30 -21.55
CA ALA A 12 23.39 12.33 -20.12
C ALA A 12 24.33 11.18 -19.71
N VAL A 13 24.08 9.96 -20.22
CA VAL A 13 24.92 8.79 -19.96
C VAL A 13 26.30 8.91 -20.62
N VAL A 14 26.36 9.39 -21.87
CA VAL A 14 27.63 9.55 -22.62
C VAL A 14 28.50 10.68 -22.04
N SER A 15 27.89 11.77 -21.60
CA SER A 15 28.62 12.88 -20.96
C SER A 15 29.07 12.57 -19.52
N GLY A 16 28.52 11.52 -18.90
CA GLY A 16 28.79 11.18 -17.49
C GLY A 16 28.16 12.16 -16.50
N ASP A 17 27.33 13.10 -16.95
CA ASP A 17 26.77 14.18 -16.15
C ASP A 17 25.24 14.18 -16.22
N ILE A 18 24.62 13.23 -15.51
CA ILE A 18 23.17 13.08 -15.43
C ILE A 18 22.51 14.20 -14.61
N ALA A 19 23.26 14.86 -13.72
CA ALA A 19 22.68 15.78 -12.74
C ALA A 19 22.81 17.28 -13.11
N ASN A 20 23.68 17.66 -14.06
CA ASN A 20 23.85 19.07 -14.46
C ASN A 20 23.09 19.43 -15.75
N GLN A 21 22.06 18.69 -16.12
CA GLN A 21 21.20 19.04 -17.26
C GLN A 21 20.08 19.99 -16.85
N ASP A 22 19.72 20.91 -17.75
CA ASP A 22 18.62 21.84 -17.52
C ASP A 22 17.29 21.10 -17.33
N GLU A 23 16.55 21.51 -16.31
CA GLU A 23 15.19 21.02 -16.06
C GLU A 23 14.28 21.39 -17.24
N GLN A 24 13.55 20.41 -17.80
CA GLN A 24 12.66 20.65 -18.93
C GLN A 24 11.19 20.73 -18.51
N TYR A 25 10.88 20.23 -17.32
CA TYR A 25 9.52 20.10 -16.81
C TYR A 25 9.25 21.11 -15.71
N LEU A 26 8.24 21.97 -15.92
CA LEU A 26 7.85 23.02 -14.98
C LEU A 26 7.22 22.43 -13.71
N ALA A 27 7.58 22.98 -12.55
CA ALA A 27 6.91 22.72 -11.28
C ALA A 27 5.55 23.44 -11.20
N HIS A 28 4.73 23.09 -10.21
CA HIS A 28 3.48 23.78 -9.83
C HIS A 28 2.33 23.67 -10.86
N GLN A 29 2.19 22.53 -11.54
CA GLN A 29 1.09 22.29 -12.48
C GLN A 29 -0.09 21.61 -11.78
N THR A 30 -0.72 22.30 -10.83
CA THR A 30 -1.74 21.74 -9.91
C THR A 30 -2.75 20.81 -10.57
N SER A 31 -3.43 21.22 -11.65
CA SER A 31 -4.42 20.36 -12.34
C SER A 31 -3.80 19.07 -12.92
N ARG A 32 -2.59 19.16 -13.50
CA ARG A 32 -1.88 17.98 -14.03
C ARG A 32 -1.34 17.09 -12.91
N ASP A 33 -0.84 17.69 -11.84
CA ASP A 33 -0.40 16.97 -10.64
C ASP A 33 -1.52 16.11 -10.09
N TYR A 34 -2.73 16.66 -9.93
CA TYR A 34 -3.89 15.89 -9.48
C TYR A 34 -4.24 14.73 -10.43
N ILE A 35 -4.32 14.98 -11.73
CA ILE A 35 -4.72 13.96 -12.72
C ILE A 35 -3.70 12.82 -12.79
N PHE A 36 -2.42 13.14 -13.00
CA PHE A 36 -1.40 12.11 -13.17
C PHE A 36 -1.11 11.36 -11.87
N ASN A 37 -1.17 12.03 -10.72
CA ASN A 37 -1.07 11.35 -9.42
C ASN A 37 -2.25 10.41 -9.19
N ALA A 38 -3.47 10.83 -9.52
CA ALA A 38 -4.65 9.98 -9.43
C ALA A 38 -4.54 8.76 -10.35
N ILE A 39 -4.05 8.94 -11.58
CA ILE A 39 -3.78 7.83 -12.51
C ILE A 39 -2.72 6.89 -11.93
N GLY A 40 -1.58 7.41 -11.47
CA GLY A 40 -0.50 6.59 -10.90
C GLY A 40 -0.95 5.77 -9.70
N GLN A 41 -1.64 6.40 -8.74
CA GLN A 41 -2.18 5.73 -7.56
C GLN A 41 -3.31 4.76 -7.90
N GLY A 42 -4.16 5.11 -8.85
CA GLY A 42 -5.22 4.24 -9.38
C GLY A 42 -4.65 2.99 -10.04
N SER A 43 -3.63 3.15 -10.90
CA SER A 43 -2.93 2.04 -11.54
C SER A 43 -2.27 1.12 -10.52
N TRP A 44 -1.62 1.68 -9.50
CA TRP A 44 -1.00 0.88 -8.43
C TRP A 44 -2.02 0.11 -7.60
N GLY A 45 -3.15 0.73 -7.25
CA GLY A 45 -4.25 0.09 -6.52
C GLY A 45 -4.97 -0.99 -7.32
N ALA A 46 -5.14 -0.79 -8.64
CA ALA A 46 -5.81 -1.74 -9.53
C ALA A 46 -4.92 -2.90 -9.98
N LEU A 47 -3.60 -2.76 -9.89
CA LEU A 47 -2.64 -3.74 -10.42
C LEU A 47 -2.88 -5.15 -9.88
N PHE A 48 -2.99 -5.29 -8.55
CA PHE A 48 -3.17 -6.60 -7.93
C PHE A 48 -4.48 -7.30 -8.37
N PRO A 49 -5.66 -6.67 -8.25
CA PRO A 49 -6.90 -7.25 -8.78
C PRO A 49 -6.79 -7.66 -10.23
N LEU A 50 -6.29 -6.77 -11.10
CA LEU A 50 -6.19 -7.05 -12.54
C LEU A 50 -5.28 -8.25 -12.85
N LEU A 51 -4.12 -8.35 -12.18
CA LEU A 51 -3.24 -9.52 -12.33
C LEU A 51 -3.94 -10.82 -11.90
N THR A 52 -4.66 -10.81 -10.78
CA THR A 52 -5.38 -12.01 -10.31
C THR A 52 -6.52 -12.42 -11.23
N ILE A 53 -7.20 -11.46 -11.85
CA ILE A 53 -8.24 -11.70 -12.86
C ILE A 53 -7.64 -12.35 -14.11
N VAL A 54 -6.53 -11.81 -14.61
CA VAL A 54 -5.82 -12.39 -15.76
C VAL A 54 -5.36 -13.81 -15.45
N CYS A 55 -4.83 -14.06 -14.25
CA CYS A 55 -4.47 -15.41 -13.82
C CYS A 55 -5.67 -16.35 -13.82
N SER A 56 -6.80 -15.95 -13.20
CA SER A 56 -7.95 -16.85 -13.06
C SER A 56 -8.52 -17.23 -14.42
N GLN A 57 -8.61 -16.27 -15.35
CA GLN A 57 -9.11 -16.48 -16.70
C GLN A 57 -8.18 -17.33 -17.57
N LEU A 58 -6.85 -17.17 -17.44
CA LEU A 58 -5.90 -17.81 -18.36
C LEU A 58 -5.40 -19.19 -17.90
N ILE A 59 -5.26 -19.40 -16.59
CA ILE A 59 -4.62 -20.59 -16.01
C ILE A 59 -5.42 -21.20 -14.83
N GLY A 60 -6.59 -20.64 -14.52
CA GLY A 60 -7.49 -21.18 -13.50
C GLY A 60 -7.28 -20.64 -12.09
N ILE A 61 -8.22 -20.99 -11.22
CA ILE A 61 -8.41 -20.42 -9.87
C ILE A 61 -7.26 -20.78 -8.93
N GLU A 62 -6.78 -22.03 -8.99
CA GLU A 62 -5.74 -22.51 -8.08
C GLU A 62 -4.41 -21.79 -8.31
N GLN A 63 -4.00 -21.63 -9.57
CA GLN A 63 -2.78 -20.89 -9.94
C GLN A 63 -2.93 -19.38 -9.67
N ALA A 64 -4.11 -18.82 -9.90
CA ALA A 64 -4.39 -17.44 -9.50
C ALA A 64 -4.30 -17.25 -7.98
N GLY A 65 -4.72 -18.25 -7.20
CA GLY A 65 -4.56 -18.31 -5.75
C GLY A 65 -3.10 -18.36 -5.30
N LEU A 66 -2.28 -19.19 -5.95
CA LEU A 66 -0.83 -19.25 -5.74
C LEU A 66 -0.16 -17.88 -5.97
N PHE A 67 -0.47 -17.26 -7.12
CA PHE A 67 0.00 -15.91 -7.43
C PHE A 67 -0.46 -14.88 -6.39
N SER A 68 -1.74 -14.96 -5.98
CA SER A 68 -2.32 -14.05 -5.00
C SER A 68 -1.56 -14.11 -3.68
N MET A 69 -1.24 -15.32 -3.21
CA MET A 69 -0.48 -15.49 -1.98
C MET A 69 0.94 -14.93 -2.09
N ALA A 70 1.65 -15.25 -3.17
CA ALA A 70 2.99 -14.73 -3.43
C ALA A 70 3.02 -13.19 -3.49
N PHE A 71 2.04 -12.60 -4.16
CA PHE A 71 1.92 -11.15 -4.29
C PHE A 71 1.57 -10.47 -2.96
N VAL A 72 0.72 -11.09 -2.14
CA VAL A 72 0.39 -10.62 -0.78
C VAL A 72 1.63 -10.61 0.11
N ILE A 73 2.43 -11.69 0.11
CA ILE A 73 3.70 -11.76 0.86
C ILE A 73 4.63 -10.62 0.43
N ALA A 74 4.85 -10.48 -0.88
CA ALA A 74 5.72 -9.43 -1.41
C ALA A 74 5.19 -8.02 -1.04
N THR A 75 3.87 -7.82 -1.05
CA THR A 75 3.23 -6.55 -0.70
C THR A 75 3.37 -6.23 0.79
N LEU A 76 3.22 -7.22 1.68
CA LEU A 76 3.45 -7.03 3.12
C LEU A 76 4.91 -6.62 3.37
N LEU A 77 5.86 -7.33 2.75
CA LEU A 77 7.29 -7.04 2.91
C LEU A 77 7.67 -5.67 2.33
N MET A 78 6.91 -5.13 1.38
CA MET A 78 7.11 -3.78 0.84
C MET A 78 7.07 -2.70 1.93
N PHE A 79 6.32 -2.90 3.02
CA PHE A 79 6.32 -1.96 4.15
C PHE A 79 7.67 -1.90 4.88
N ILE A 80 8.49 -2.95 4.82
CA ILE A 80 9.89 -2.94 5.30
C ILE A 80 10.73 -2.03 4.41
N ALA A 81 10.62 -2.16 3.09
CA ALA A 81 11.33 -1.29 2.14
C ALA A 81 10.89 0.17 2.27
N GLN A 82 9.60 0.45 2.43
CA GLN A 82 9.08 1.81 2.52
C GLN A 82 9.40 2.49 3.86
N TYR A 83 9.42 1.74 4.96
CA TYR A 83 9.84 2.20 6.29
C TYR A 83 9.15 3.50 6.78
N GLY A 84 8.00 3.87 6.20
CA GLY A 84 7.35 5.16 6.44
C GLY A 84 8.12 6.41 5.99
N VAL A 85 9.23 6.27 5.26
CA VAL A 85 10.16 7.38 4.99
C VAL A 85 9.62 8.39 3.99
N ARG A 86 8.69 8.01 3.10
CA ARG A 86 8.20 8.89 2.03
C ARG A 86 7.58 10.18 2.57
N THR A 87 6.74 10.09 3.60
CA THR A 87 6.12 11.29 4.21
C THR A 87 7.15 12.20 4.86
N TYR A 88 8.19 11.61 5.47
CA TYR A 88 9.29 12.36 6.09
C TYR A 88 10.17 13.05 5.03
N GLN A 89 10.52 12.35 3.94
CA GLN A 89 11.26 12.89 2.81
C GLN A 89 10.52 14.06 2.14
N VAL A 90 9.24 13.89 1.81
CA VAL A 90 8.44 14.92 1.13
C VAL A 90 8.26 16.16 2.01
N SER A 91 8.27 16.01 3.34
CA SER A 91 8.16 17.14 4.27
C SER A 91 9.47 17.91 4.49
N ASP A 92 10.63 17.35 4.11
CA ASP A 92 11.94 17.99 4.28
C ASP A 92 12.23 19.01 3.17
N LEU A 93 11.42 20.06 3.05
CA LEU A 93 11.51 21.06 1.98
C LEU A 93 12.84 21.85 2.00
N GLU A 94 13.43 21.99 3.18
CA GLU A 94 14.72 22.66 3.37
C GLU A 94 15.93 21.75 3.05
N GLU A 95 15.69 20.48 2.67
CA GLU A 95 16.73 19.47 2.40
C GLU A 95 17.76 19.37 3.54
N ARG A 96 17.29 19.36 4.79
CA ARG A 96 18.17 19.17 5.96
C ARG A 96 18.89 17.83 5.86
N ARG A 97 18.27 16.85 5.20
CA ARG A 97 18.90 15.61 4.75
C ARG A 97 19.10 15.65 3.24
N SER A 98 20.24 15.13 2.79
CA SER A 98 20.51 15.04 1.36
C SER A 98 19.64 13.96 0.72
N PHE A 99 19.29 14.12 -0.55
CA PHE A 99 18.56 13.08 -1.29
C PHE A 99 19.34 11.74 -1.31
N SER A 100 20.66 11.78 -1.38
CA SER A 100 21.51 10.59 -1.28
C SER A 100 21.41 9.88 0.07
N ASP A 101 21.12 10.57 1.17
CA ASP A 101 20.84 9.91 2.46
C ASP A 101 19.58 9.03 2.36
N TYR A 102 18.52 9.56 1.73
CA TYR A 102 17.28 8.82 1.49
C TYR A 102 17.48 7.65 0.54
N GLN A 103 18.26 7.83 -0.53
CA GLN A 103 18.55 6.75 -1.49
C GLN A 103 19.28 5.57 -0.83
N ILE A 104 20.32 5.84 -0.02
CA ILE A 104 21.06 4.78 0.67
C ILE A 104 20.19 4.10 1.73
N GLN A 105 19.40 4.88 2.48
CA GLN A 105 18.44 4.32 3.44
C GLN A 105 17.42 3.41 2.75
N ARG A 106 16.89 3.81 1.59
CA ARG A 106 15.95 3.02 0.81
C ARG A 106 16.61 1.75 0.26
N ALA A 107 17.81 1.86 -0.30
CA ALA A 107 18.56 0.70 -0.78
C ALA A 107 18.80 -0.33 0.36
N ALA A 108 19.20 0.14 1.54
CA ALA A 108 19.41 -0.73 2.70
C ALA A 108 18.11 -1.45 3.13
N THR A 109 16.98 -0.73 3.18
CA THR A 109 15.69 -1.33 3.56
C THR A 109 15.12 -2.27 2.50
N VAL A 110 15.34 -1.99 1.20
CA VAL A 110 14.99 -2.90 0.10
C VAL A 110 15.83 -4.19 0.18
N ILE A 111 17.13 -4.10 0.49
CA ILE A 111 17.98 -5.29 0.70
C ILE A 111 17.45 -6.13 1.87
N VAL A 112 17.12 -5.49 3.00
CA VAL A 112 16.51 -6.18 4.16
C VAL A 112 15.19 -6.84 3.76
N MET A 113 14.31 -6.14 3.04
CA MET A 113 13.06 -6.70 2.53
C MET A 113 13.29 -7.97 1.70
N VAL A 114 14.24 -7.94 0.75
CA VAL A 114 14.55 -9.09 -0.11
C VAL A 114 15.09 -10.26 0.71
N ILE A 115 16.03 -10.00 1.63
CA ILE A 115 16.60 -11.03 2.52
C ILE A 115 15.49 -11.66 3.37
N THR A 116 14.64 -10.84 4.00
CA THR A 116 13.50 -11.33 4.79
C THR A 116 12.55 -12.16 3.94
N GLY A 117 12.27 -11.75 2.70
CA GLY A 117 11.43 -12.50 1.78
C GLY A 117 11.99 -13.87 1.41
N VAL A 118 13.29 -13.95 1.10
CA VAL A 118 13.95 -15.22 0.81
C VAL A 118 13.96 -16.12 2.05
N ILE A 119 14.31 -15.59 3.23
CA ILE A 119 14.26 -16.33 4.49
C ILE A 119 12.85 -16.86 4.77
N TRP A 120 11.81 -16.04 4.53
CA TRP A 120 10.42 -16.46 4.68
C TRP A 120 10.08 -17.64 3.78
N CYS A 121 10.42 -17.56 2.49
CA CYS A 121 10.18 -18.66 1.55
C CYS A 121 10.88 -19.96 1.97
N LEU A 122 12.13 -19.86 2.47
CA LEU A 122 12.89 -21.00 2.97
C LEU A 122 12.29 -21.58 4.26
N PHE A 123 11.92 -20.72 5.21
CA PHE A 123 11.30 -21.12 6.47
C PHE A 123 9.95 -21.82 6.25
N LYS A 124 9.16 -21.35 5.29
CA LYS A 124 7.90 -21.98 4.88
C LYS A 124 8.10 -23.26 4.06
N GLY A 125 9.32 -23.55 3.62
CA GLY A 125 9.60 -24.72 2.80
C GLY A 125 8.96 -24.66 1.41
N TYR A 126 8.81 -23.46 0.82
CA TYR A 126 8.24 -23.34 -0.52
C TYR A 126 9.12 -24.05 -1.55
N THR A 127 8.51 -24.99 -2.27
CA THR A 127 9.10 -25.65 -3.43
C THR A 127 8.69 -24.96 -4.73
N GLU A 128 9.27 -25.37 -5.86
CA GLU A 128 8.81 -24.92 -7.17
C GLU A 128 7.39 -25.44 -7.46
N PRO A 129 6.51 -24.63 -8.06
CA PRO A 129 6.77 -23.31 -8.66
C PRO A 129 6.64 -22.11 -7.70
N MET A 130 6.19 -22.31 -6.45
CA MET A 130 5.85 -21.23 -5.53
C MET A 130 7.06 -20.35 -5.17
N PHE A 131 8.23 -20.95 -4.95
CA PHE A 131 9.46 -20.21 -4.66
C PHE A 131 9.81 -19.20 -5.77
N SER A 132 9.76 -19.63 -7.03
CA SER A 132 10.05 -18.75 -8.18
C SER A 132 8.97 -17.68 -8.39
N ILE A 133 7.70 -17.99 -8.14
CA ILE A 133 6.61 -16.99 -8.21
C ILE A 133 6.80 -15.91 -7.13
N CYS A 134 7.09 -16.33 -5.88
CA CYS A 134 7.35 -15.44 -4.76
C CYS A 134 8.54 -14.51 -5.02
N THR A 135 9.64 -15.04 -5.54
CA THR A 135 10.84 -14.24 -5.85
C THR A 135 10.60 -13.24 -7.00
N GLY A 136 9.84 -13.62 -8.03
CA GLY A 136 9.40 -12.68 -9.07
C GLY A 136 8.53 -11.54 -8.54
N CYS A 137 7.57 -11.86 -7.66
CA CYS A 137 6.73 -10.85 -6.98
C CYS A 137 7.55 -9.96 -6.03
N LEU A 138 8.53 -10.54 -5.32
CA LEU A 138 9.47 -9.81 -4.48
C LEU A 138 10.32 -8.84 -5.28
N LEU A 139 10.81 -9.23 -6.46
CA LEU A 139 11.56 -8.33 -7.35
C LEU A 139 10.70 -7.14 -7.77
N PHE A 140 9.45 -7.38 -8.16
CA PHE A 140 8.51 -6.32 -8.50
C PHE A 140 8.31 -5.34 -7.32
N ARG A 141 8.00 -5.86 -6.11
CA ARG A 141 7.77 -5.00 -4.94
C ARG A 141 9.03 -4.34 -4.39
N ALA A 142 10.20 -4.96 -4.51
CA ALA A 142 11.49 -4.36 -4.19
C ALA A 142 11.79 -3.18 -5.12
N THR A 143 11.50 -3.36 -6.41
CA THR A 143 11.59 -2.28 -7.39
C THR A 143 10.60 -1.16 -7.07
N ASP A 144 9.37 -1.48 -6.68
CA ASP A 144 8.40 -0.48 -6.22
C ASP A 144 8.94 0.33 -5.04
N GLY A 145 9.49 -0.34 -4.03
CA GLY A 145 10.10 0.31 -2.87
C GLY A 145 11.25 1.23 -3.26
N MET A 146 12.08 0.83 -4.22
CA MET A 146 13.19 1.67 -4.69
C MET A 146 12.71 2.85 -5.53
N ALA A 147 11.75 2.66 -6.44
CA ALA A 147 11.18 3.74 -7.26
C ALA A 147 10.52 4.82 -6.40
N ASP A 148 9.91 4.44 -5.28
CA ASP A 148 9.23 5.33 -4.34
C ASP A 148 10.11 6.49 -3.83
N VAL A 149 11.42 6.27 -3.63
CA VAL A 149 12.33 7.33 -3.15
C VAL A 149 12.60 8.39 -4.22
N TYR A 150 12.69 7.96 -5.49
CA TYR A 150 12.87 8.85 -6.64
C TYR A 150 11.60 9.65 -6.94
N GLU A 151 10.45 8.99 -6.86
CA GLU A 151 9.14 9.63 -6.98
C GLU A 151 8.88 10.60 -5.81
N GLY A 152 9.32 10.25 -4.61
CA GLY A 152 9.31 11.14 -3.45
C GLY A 152 10.15 12.41 -3.65
N ARG A 153 11.28 12.31 -4.35
CA ARG A 153 12.13 13.46 -4.70
C ARG A 153 11.46 14.40 -5.71
N LEU A 154 10.80 13.84 -6.72
CA LEU A 154 9.98 14.62 -7.66
C LEU A 154 8.82 15.33 -6.92
N GLN A 155 8.20 14.65 -5.96
CA GLN A 155 7.15 15.23 -5.13
C GLN A 155 7.66 16.35 -4.21
N GLN A 156 8.87 16.22 -3.64
CA GLN A 156 9.52 17.24 -2.81
C GLN A 156 9.82 18.53 -3.60
N LYS A 157 9.96 18.44 -4.93
CA LYS A 157 10.22 19.55 -5.85
C LYS A 157 8.96 20.00 -6.62
N ASP A 158 7.77 19.66 -6.13
CA ASP A 158 6.48 20.02 -6.74
C ASP A 158 6.31 19.60 -8.22
N LYS A 159 6.88 18.45 -8.58
CA LYS A 159 6.72 17.77 -9.89
C LYS A 159 5.97 16.45 -9.73
N LEU A 160 4.86 16.48 -8.99
CA LEU A 160 4.10 15.29 -8.61
C LEU A 160 3.51 14.55 -9.82
N TYR A 161 3.16 15.26 -10.89
CA TYR A 161 2.65 14.63 -12.11
C TYR A 161 3.68 13.66 -12.75
N LEU A 162 4.98 13.95 -12.66
CA LEU A 162 6.04 13.06 -13.16
C LEU A 162 6.15 11.79 -12.32
N ALA A 163 6.00 11.92 -10.99
CA ALA A 163 5.94 10.77 -10.10
C ALA A 163 4.72 9.89 -10.42
N GLY A 164 3.54 10.49 -10.59
CA GLY A 164 2.32 9.78 -10.98
C GLY A 164 2.44 9.09 -12.34
N LEU A 165 3.04 9.76 -13.33
CA LEU A 165 3.30 9.17 -14.64
C LEU A 165 4.28 7.98 -14.56
N SER A 166 5.36 8.11 -13.78
CA SER A 166 6.35 7.04 -13.60
C SER A 166 5.72 5.78 -12.98
N GLN A 167 4.90 5.97 -11.94
CA GLN A 167 4.16 4.89 -11.29
C GLN A 167 3.14 4.26 -12.24
N ALA A 168 2.38 5.06 -12.99
CA ALA A 168 1.40 4.57 -13.97
C ALA A 168 2.07 3.73 -15.07
N LEU A 169 3.20 4.20 -15.61
CA LEU A 169 3.97 3.48 -16.63
C LEU A 169 4.50 2.15 -16.11
N ARG A 170 5.10 2.14 -14.91
CA ARG A 170 5.62 0.93 -14.28
C ARG A 170 4.52 -0.11 -14.05
N CYS A 171 3.41 0.28 -13.43
CA CYS A 171 2.28 -0.63 -13.20
C CYS A 171 1.65 -1.11 -14.51
N GLY A 172 1.41 -0.21 -15.47
CA GLY A 172 0.79 -0.54 -16.75
C GLY A 172 1.64 -1.49 -17.60
N LEU A 173 2.94 -1.22 -17.74
CA LEU A 173 3.85 -2.09 -18.48
C LEU A 173 4.03 -3.45 -17.79
N SER A 174 4.19 -3.47 -16.47
CA SER A 174 4.27 -4.72 -15.71
C SER A 174 3.01 -5.59 -15.89
N PHE A 175 1.82 -4.99 -15.90
CA PHE A 175 0.56 -5.69 -16.18
C PHE A 175 0.53 -6.26 -17.61
N ILE A 176 0.89 -5.45 -18.62
CA ILE A 176 0.89 -5.89 -20.02
C ILE A 176 1.89 -7.04 -20.22
N VAL A 177 3.12 -6.90 -19.73
CA VAL A 177 4.17 -7.93 -19.87
C VAL A 177 3.76 -9.22 -19.16
N PHE A 178 3.27 -9.12 -17.92
CA PHE A 178 2.75 -10.28 -17.19
C PHE A 178 1.65 -11.00 -17.99
N SER A 179 0.67 -10.25 -18.49
CA SER A 179 -0.48 -10.79 -19.22
C SER A 179 -0.07 -11.44 -20.54
N LEU A 180 0.82 -10.83 -21.30
CA LEU A 180 1.31 -11.37 -22.58
C LEU A 180 2.12 -12.66 -22.39
N ILE A 181 3.04 -12.67 -21.43
CA ILE A 181 3.82 -13.87 -21.14
C ILE A 181 2.90 -14.99 -20.66
N LEU A 182 1.93 -14.68 -19.81
CA LEU A 182 0.99 -15.68 -19.31
C LEU A 182 0.07 -16.21 -20.42
N LEU A 183 -0.39 -15.34 -21.32
CA LEU A 183 -1.21 -15.70 -22.47
C LEU A 183 -0.49 -16.70 -23.38
N ILE A 184 0.78 -16.44 -23.69
CA ILE A 184 1.58 -17.22 -24.64
C ILE A 184 2.10 -18.52 -23.99
N THR A 185 2.67 -18.42 -22.80
CA THR A 185 3.40 -19.54 -22.17
C THR A 185 2.54 -20.39 -21.25
N LYS A 186 1.41 -19.83 -20.75
CA LYS A 186 0.59 -20.42 -19.67
C LYS A 186 1.39 -20.77 -18.41
N ASN A 187 2.56 -20.15 -18.22
CA ASN A 187 3.46 -20.43 -17.11
C ASN A 187 3.58 -19.21 -16.19
N LEU A 188 3.12 -19.39 -14.95
CA LEU A 188 3.06 -18.33 -13.95
C LEU A 188 4.44 -17.86 -13.47
N VAL A 189 5.45 -18.72 -13.50
CA VAL A 189 6.83 -18.38 -13.12
C VAL A 189 7.39 -17.35 -14.09
N TRP A 190 7.33 -17.62 -15.40
CA TRP A 190 7.80 -16.70 -16.42
C TRP A 190 7.05 -15.38 -16.41
N ALA A 191 5.73 -15.41 -16.20
CA ALA A 191 4.92 -14.20 -16.08
C ALA A 191 5.36 -13.34 -14.88
N SER A 192 5.57 -13.96 -13.72
CA SER A 192 5.96 -13.28 -12.48
C SER A 192 7.36 -12.65 -12.58
N TRP A 193 8.33 -13.37 -13.16
CA TRP A 193 9.66 -12.82 -13.43
C TRP A 193 9.64 -11.74 -14.50
N GLY A 194 8.87 -11.91 -15.57
CA GLY A 194 8.69 -10.90 -16.61
C GLY A 194 8.13 -9.59 -16.05
N MET A 195 7.16 -9.66 -15.14
CA MET A 195 6.64 -8.51 -14.41
C MET A 195 7.72 -7.78 -13.60
N GLY A 196 8.51 -8.53 -12.81
CA GLY A 196 9.60 -7.98 -12.00
C GLY A 196 10.74 -7.37 -12.81
N ILE A 197 11.17 -8.04 -13.88
CA ILE A 197 12.21 -7.54 -14.81
C ILE A 197 11.72 -6.30 -15.56
N CYS A 198 10.45 -6.28 -15.97
CA CYS A 198 9.85 -5.12 -16.60
C CYS A 198 9.86 -3.93 -15.63
N ALA A 199 9.43 -4.12 -14.39
CA ALA A 199 9.50 -3.06 -13.38
C ALA A 199 10.93 -2.57 -13.19
N LEU A 200 11.91 -3.46 -13.04
CA LEU A 200 13.32 -3.09 -12.88
C LEU A 200 13.84 -2.26 -14.06
N THR A 201 13.47 -2.65 -15.27
CA THR A 201 13.76 -1.89 -16.50
C THR A 201 13.16 -0.49 -16.42
N THR A 202 11.89 -0.36 -16.01
CA THR A 202 11.27 0.97 -15.86
C THR A 202 11.94 1.83 -14.78
N LEU A 203 12.41 1.24 -13.68
CA LEU A 203 13.17 1.95 -12.65
C LEU A 203 14.47 2.52 -13.23
N ILE A 204 15.24 1.69 -13.94
CA ILE A 204 16.57 2.05 -14.46
C ILE A 204 16.48 3.09 -15.57
N PHE A 205 15.51 2.96 -16.49
CA PHE A 205 15.45 3.80 -17.70
C PHE A 205 14.44 4.95 -17.60
N VAL A 206 13.53 4.93 -16.62
CA VAL A 206 12.50 5.96 -16.47
C VAL A 206 12.54 6.56 -15.06
N SER A 207 12.20 5.82 -14.00
CA SER A 207 11.98 6.42 -12.67
C SER A 207 13.22 7.10 -12.10
N ALA A 208 14.37 6.43 -12.12
CA ALA A 208 15.61 6.99 -11.57
C ALA A 208 16.16 8.15 -12.44
N PRO A 209 16.31 8.00 -13.78
CA PRO A 209 16.75 9.11 -14.62
C PRO A 209 15.82 10.31 -14.56
N LEU A 210 14.49 10.10 -14.53
CA LEU A 210 13.51 11.18 -14.46
C LEU A 210 13.69 12.02 -13.19
N ALA A 211 13.90 11.38 -12.04
CA ALA A 211 14.16 12.11 -10.79
C ALA A 211 15.54 12.80 -10.80
N LEU A 212 16.57 12.17 -11.35
CA LEU A 212 17.93 12.73 -11.36
C LEU A 212 18.11 13.87 -12.37
N LEU A 213 17.39 13.85 -13.50
CA LEU A 213 17.45 14.86 -14.55
C LEU A 213 16.54 16.07 -14.31
N GLU A 214 15.53 15.92 -13.45
CA GLU A 214 14.53 16.95 -13.20
C GLU A 214 14.59 17.50 -11.77
N THR A 215 15.64 17.19 -11.02
CA THR A 215 15.87 17.78 -9.69
C THR A 215 17.33 18.11 -9.47
N ASP A 216 17.58 19.08 -8.59
CA ASP A 216 18.93 19.49 -8.22
C ASP A 216 19.78 18.32 -7.71
N LYS A 217 21.07 18.41 -8.05
CA LYS A 217 22.09 17.47 -7.60
C LYS A 217 22.13 17.37 -6.08
N SER A 218 22.05 16.14 -5.59
CA SER A 218 22.15 15.86 -4.16
C SER A 218 23.55 16.12 -3.62
N ALA A 219 23.62 16.66 -2.39
CA ALA A 219 24.82 16.57 -1.58
C ALA A 219 25.19 15.10 -1.27
N LYS A 220 26.46 14.88 -0.90
CA LYS A 220 26.96 13.55 -0.50
C LYS A 220 26.26 13.07 0.76
N ALA A 221 25.93 11.78 0.78
CA ALA A 221 25.34 11.14 1.94
C ALA A 221 26.27 11.15 3.16
N ARG A 222 25.69 11.27 4.35
CA ARG A 222 26.36 11.22 5.65
C ARG A 222 25.74 10.11 6.49
N LEU A 223 26.58 9.23 7.02
CA LEU A 223 26.11 8.08 7.80
C LEU A 223 25.26 8.49 9.02
N GLN A 224 25.60 9.62 9.66
CA GLN A 224 24.83 10.18 10.76
C GLN A 224 23.38 10.51 10.35
N ASN A 225 23.19 11.14 9.18
CA ASN A 225 21.87 11.48 8.65
C ASN A 225 21.04 10.22 8.40
N ILE A 226 21.65 9.20 7.79
CA ILE A 226 20.99 7.91 7.53
C ILE A 226 20.51 7.27 8.84
N LYS A 227 21.36 7.25 9.87
CA LYS A 227 21.00 6.74 11.20
C LYS A 227 19.84 7.52 11.82
N GLU A 228 19.85 8.84 11.70
CA GLU A 228 18.78 9.68 12.23
C GLU A 228 17.45 9.46 11.50
N ILE A 229 17.46 9.22 10.18
CA ILE A 229 16.26 8.84 9.42
C ILE A 229 15.66 7.53 9.97
N PHE A 230 16.48 6.51 10.21
CA PHE A 230 16.01 5.25 10.80
C PHE A 230 15.35 5.45 12.17
N VAL A 231 15.99 6.22 13.06
CA VAL A 231 15.48 6.46 14.42
C VAL A 231 14.16 7.23 14.38
N GLN A 232 14.05 8.27 13.56
CA GLN A 232 12.85 9.11 13.49
C GLN A 232 11.67 8.40 12.83
N CYS A 233 11.93 7.56 11.82
CA CYS A 233 10.87 6.85 11.11
C CYS A 233 10.46 5.53 11.78
N TRP A 234 11.21 5.04 12.77
CA TRP A 234 10.92 3.77 13.45
C TRP A 234 9.49 3.64 14.00
N PRO A 235 8.92 4.63 14.72
CA PRO A 235 7.56 4.51 15.24
C PRO A 235 6.50 4.41 14.13
N LEU A 236 6.71 5.14 13.03
CA LEU A 236 5.83 5.13 11.87
C LEU A 236 5.91 3.80 11.13
N PHE A 237 7.13 3.29 10.89
CA PHE A 237 7.34 1.95 10.35
C PHE A 237 6.63 0.89 11.19
N LEU A 238 6.85 0.88 12.50
CA LEU A 238 6.30 -0.13 13.39
C LEU A 238 4.76 -0.11 13.38
N ALA A 239 4.15 1.07 13.40
CA ALA A 239 2.70 1.21 13.33
C ALA A 239 2.13 0.69 11.98
N LEU A 240 2.70 1.14 10.86
CA LEU A 240 2.26 0.72 9.52
C LEU A 240 2.46 -0.78 9.30
N PHE A 241 3.61 -1.31 9.73
CA PHE A 241 3.93 -2.73 9.58
C PHE A 241 3.00 -3.60 10.42
N LEU A 242 2.77 -3.25 11.70
CA LEU A 242 1.85 -4.01 12.56
C LEU A 242 0.41 -4.00 12.01
N TYR A 243 -0.08 -2.86 11.53
CA TYR A 243 -1.42 -2.78 10.93
C TYR A 243 -1.55 -3.72 9.72
N ASN A 244 -0.61 -3.64 8.78
CA ASN A 244 -0.64 -4.49 7.59
C ASN A 244 -0.39 -5.97 7.89
N LEU A 245 0.35 -6.26 8.96
CA LEU A 245 0.55 -7.62 9.45
C LEU A 245 -0.76 -8.19 10.00
N ILE A 246 -1.51 -7.43 10.81
CA ILE A 246 -2.86 -7.80 11.29
C ILE A 246 -3.81 -8.05 10.12
N ASP A 247 -3.84 -7.15 9.14
CA ASP A 247 -4.67 -7.28 7.94
C ASP A 247 -4.34 -8.52 7.10
N SER A 248 -3.06 -8.93 7.08
CA SER A 248 -2.60 -10.10 6.33
C SER A 248 -2.74 -11.43 7.09
N LEU A 249 -3.03 -11.43 8.39
CA LEU A 249 -3.13 -12.65 9.19
C LEU A 249 -4.11 -13.71 8.63
N PRO A 250 -5.34 -13.35 8.17
CA PRO A 250 -6.25 -14.33 7.58
C PRO A 250 -5.64 -15.03 6.37
N LYS A 251 -4.86 -14.31 5.56
CA LYS A 251 -4.20 -14.85 4.36
C LYS A 251 -3.12 -15.86 4.75
N PHE A 252 -2.36 -15.60 5.81
CA PHE A 252 -1.37 -16.56 6.35
C PHE A 252 -2.00 -17.78 7.01
N ALA A 253 -3.11 -17.61 7.72
CA ALA A 253 -3.83 -18.73 8.32
C ALA A 253 -4.40 -19.65 7.23
N MET A 254 -5.02 -19.09 6.19
CA MET A 254 -5.56 -19.87 5.07
C MET A 254 -4.49 -20.64 4.30
N GLU A 255 -3.29 -20.09 4.13
CA GLU A 255 -2.20 -20.76 3.41
C GLU A 255 -1.82 -22.12 4.05
N GLY A 256 -1.88 -22.24 5.37
CA GLY A 256 -1.53 -23.48 6.07
C GLY A 256 -2.64 -24.53 6.10
N ALA A 257 -3.91 -24.11 5.99
CA ALA A 257 -5.07 -24.96 6.23
C ALA A 257 -5.92 -25.24 4.99
N LEU A 258 -5.89 -24.37 3.98
CA LEU A 258 -6.81 -24.37 2.85
C LEU A 258 -6.09 -24.42 1.50
N SER A 259 -6.80 -24.84 0.46
CA SER A 259 -6.30 -24.76 -0.91
C SER A 259 -6.13 -23.30 -1.36
N TYR A 260 -5.16 -23.05 -2.23
CA TYR A 260 -4.87 -21.71 -2.77
C TYR A 260 -6.06 -21.05 -3.45
N SER A 261 -7.03 -21.81 -3.96
CA SER A 261 -8.27 -21.24 -4.49
C SER A 261 -8.99 -20.29 -3.52
N ASN A 262 -8.93 -20.57 -2.21
CA ASN A 262 -9.49 -19.72 -1.17
C ASN A 262 -8.78 -18.37 -1.07
N GLN A 263 -7.48 -18.29 -1.42
CA GLN A 263 -6.77 -17.01 -1.50
C GLN A 263 -7.34 -16.13 -2.59
N LEU A 264 -7.73 -16.71 -3.74
CA LEU A 264 -8.36 -15.94 -4.80
C LEU A 264 -9.71 -15.39 -4.34
N TYR A 265 -10.58 -16.24 -3.79
CA TYR A 265 -11.89 -15.82 -3.30
C TYR A 265 -11.78 -14.75 -2.22
N PHE A 266 -10.92 -14.95 -1.21
CA PHE A 266 -10.72 -13.98 -0.16
C PHE A 266 -10.27 -12.62 -0.69
N ASN A 267 -9.26 -12.58 -1.57
CA ASN A 267 -8.76 -11.32 -2.12
C ASN A 267 -9.79 -10.64 -3.02
N ALA A 268 -10.53 -11.40 -3.84
CA ALA A 268 -11.62 -10.87 -4.67
C ALA A 268 -12.74 -10.24 -3.83
N LEU A 269 -13.08 -10.83 -2.68
CA LEU A 269 -14.02 -10.25 -1.71
C LEU A 269 -13.44 -9.05 -0.96
N TYR A 270 -12.12 -9.02 -0.75
CA TYR A 270 -11.42 -7.94 -0.05
C TYR A 270 -11.27 -6.67 -0.91
N PHE A 271 -11.23 -6.77 -2.24
CA PHE A 271 -11.03 -5.59 -3.10
C PHE A 271 -12.07 -4.49 -2.91
N PRO A 272 -13.40 -4.75 -2.92
CA PRO A 272 -14.40 -3.72 -2.61
C PRO A 272 -14.20 -3.09 -1.23
N ALA A 273 -13.81 -3.89 -0.24
CA ALA A 273 -13.52 -3.41 1.11
C ALA A 273 -12.33 -2.44 1.12
N HIS A 274 -11.23 -2.79 0.45
CA HIS A 274 -10.07 -1.92 0.31
C HIS A 274 -10.38 -0.65 -0.51
N THR A 275 -11.22 -0.73 -1.54
CA THR A 275 -11.70 0.44 -2.29
C THR A 275 -12.48 1.41 -1.38
N SER A 276 -13.32 0.90 -0.48
CA SER A 276 -14.06 1.73 0.47
C SER A 276 -13.12 2.48 1.44
N LEU A 277 -12.04 1.83 1.89
CA LEU A 277 -10.97 2.44 2.67
C LEU A 277 -10.30 3.58 1.88
N MET A 278 -9.88 3.31 0.63
CA MET A 278 -9.21 4.32 -0.20
C MET A 278 -10.09 5.57 -0.43
N ILE A 279 -11.38 5.39 -0.75
CA ILE A 279 -12.31 6.50 -0.94
C ILE A 279 -12.45 7.31 0.36
N SER A 280 -12.60 6.63 1.49
CA SER A 280 -12.67 7.27 2.81
C SER A 280 -11.42 8.11 3.09
N THR A 281 -10.23 7.55 2.83
CA THR A 281 -8.95 8.22 3.00
C THR A 281 -8.84 9.51 2.17
N LEU A 282 -9.33 9.51 0.94
CA LEU A 282 -9.35 10.73 0.11
C LEU A 282 -10.24 11.83 0.70
N ILE A 283 -11.31 11.46 1.40
CA ILE A 283 -12.28 12.40 1.97
C ILE A 283 -11.76 13.03 3.27
N TYR A 284 -11.24 12.23 4.22
CA TYR A 284 -10.83 12.78 5.51
C TYR A 284 -9.41 13.37 5.52
N ARG A 285 -8.48 12.92 4.68
CA ARG A 285 -7.09 13.43 4.68
C ARG A 285 -7.00 14.96 4.55
N PRO A 286 -7.70 15.62 3.61
CA PRO A 286 -7.69 17.08 3.51
C PRO A 286 -8.28 17.79 4.74
N GLN A 287 -9.15 17.12 5.50
CA GLN A 287 -9.78 17.68 6.70
C GLN A 287 -8.91 17.55 7.96
N LEU A 288 -7.83 16.75 7.93
CA LEU A 288 -6.92 16.59 9.07
C LEU A 288 -6.29 17.93 9.51
N TYR A 289 -5.99 18.82 8.56
CA TYR A 289 -5.49 20.16 8.87
C TYR A 289 -6.51 20.98 9.68
N LYS A 290 -7.78 20.97 9.26
CA LYS A 290 -8.85 21.67 9.98
C LYS A 290 -9.09 21.06 11.35
N LEU A 291 -9.01 19.73 11.48
CA LEU A 291 -9.12 19.03 12.75
C LEU A 291 -8.00 19.43 13.71
N ALA A 292 -6.76 19.50 13.24
CA ALA A 292 -5.62 19.93 14.05
C ALA A 292 -5.80 21.37 14.56
N HIS A 293 -6.19 22.30 13.69
CA HIS A 293 -6.46 23.69 14.09
C HIS A 293 -7.64 23.80 15.08
N LEU A 294 -8.75 23.09 14.83
CA LEU A 294 -9.91 23.10 15.73
C LEU A 294 -9.60 22.49 17.09
N LEU A 295 -8.75 21.47 17.14
CA LEU A 295 -8.29 20.86 18.38
C LEU A 295 -7.47 21.85 19.21
N GLU A 296 -6.49 22.53 18.60
CA GLU A 296 -5.69 23.55 19.28
C GLU A 296 -6.56 24.71 19.79
N ALA A 297 -7.50 25.17 18.96
CA ALA A 297 -8.44 26.22 19.34
C ALA A 297 -9.48 25.76 20.37
N SER A 298 -9.70 24.45 20.56
CA SER A 298 -10.63 23.89 21.55
C SER A 298 -10.14 24.02 22.99
N ILE A 299 -8.82 24.11 23.19
CA ILE A 299 -8.18 24.30 24.51
C ILE A 299 -8.65 25.62 25.15
N HIS A 300 -8.96 26.63 24.33
CA HIS A 300 -9.26 28.00 24.78
C HIS A 300 -10.76 28.36 24.72
N SER A 301 -11.62 27.53 24.12
CA SER A 301 -13.03 27.90 23.88
C SER A 301 -13.97 26.69 23.74
N PRO A 302 -15.05 26.60 24.56
CA PRO A 302 -16.02 25.50 24.50
C PRO A 302 -16.70 25.33 23.13
N GLY A 303 -16.92 26.43 22.40
CA GLY A 303 -17.53 26.41 21.07
C GLY A 303 -16.70 25.66 20.02
N ASN A 304 -15.37 25.72 20.12
CA ASN A 304 -14.47 25.02 19.21
C ASN A 304 -14.41 23.52 19.52
N LYS A 305 -14.55 23.12 20.79
CA LYS A 305 -14.70 21.71 21.18
C LYS A 305 -15.92 21.08 20.52
N ARG A 306 -17.07 21.77 20.52
CA ARG A 306 -18.29 21.31 19.81
C ARG A 306 -18.06 21.18 18.30
N ARG A 307 -17.39 22.15 17.66
CA ARG A 307 -17.09 22.12 16.22
C ARG A 307 -16.15 20.97 15.87
N PHE A 308 -15.12 20.73 16.67
CA PHE A 308 -14.22 19.59 16.51
C PHE A 308 -14.99 18.27 16.57
N THR A 309 -15.80 18.07 17.62
CA THR A 309 -16.61 16.85 17.77
C THR A 309 -17.59 16.67 16.62
N LEU A 310 -18.27 17.73 16.18
CA LEU A 310 -19.18 17.67 15.03
C LEU A 310 -18.45 17.28 13.74
N LEU A 311 -17.25 17.81 13.50
CA LEU A 311 -16.46 17.45 12.33
C LEU A 311 -16.01 15.98 12.38
N VAL A 312 -15.55 15.51 13.53
CA VAL A 312 -15.19 14.09 13.75
C VAL A 312 -16.40 13.18 13.50
N LEU A 313 -17.57 13.50 14.08
CA LEU A 313 -18.80 12.74 13.87
C LEU A 313 -19.27 12.76 12.40
N THR A 314 -19.13 13.91 11.72
CA THR A 314 -19.47 14.04 10.30
C THR A 314 -18.57 13.14 9.44
N LEU A 315 -17.27 13.07 9.75
CA LEU A 315 -16.33 12.21 9.02
C LEU A 315 -16.58 10.72 9.28
N PHE A 316 -16.89 10.32 10.51
CA PHE A 316 -17.38 8.96 10.78
C PHE A 316 -18.68 8.65 10.06
N GLY A 317 -19.63 9.60 10.03
CA GLY A 317 -20.85 9.48 9.25
C GLY A 317 -20.60 9.30 7.75
N ALA A 318 -19.61 10.00 7.20
CA ALA A 318 -19.17 9.83 5.81
C ALA A 318 -18.58 8.44 5.56
N ILE A 319 -17.73 7.93 6.47
CA ILE A 319 -17.19 6.56 6.38
C ILE A 319 -18.33 5.54 6.35
N ILE A 320 -19.30 5.65 7.27
CA ILE A 320 -20.47 4.76 7.32
C ILE A 320 -21.27 4.85 6.00
N ALA A 321 -21.52 6.06 5.50
CA ALA A 321 -22.24 6.26 4.25
C ALA A 321 -21.54 5.61 3.05
N ILE A 322 -20.20 5.71 2.97
CA ILE A 322 -19.39 5.05 1.94
C ILE A 322 -19.46 3.54 2.08
N THR A 323 -19.35 3.00 3.30
CA THR A 323 -19.45 1.56 3.56
C THR A 323 -20.82 1.02 3.16
N VAL A 324 -21.90 1.73 3.50
CA VAL A 324 -23.28 1.36 3.10
C VAL A 324 -23.42 1.42 1.57
N GLY A 325 -22.93 2.49 0.93
CA GLY A 325 -22.92 2.61 -0.52
C GLY A 325 -22.16 1.47 -1.21
N MET A 326 -21.00 1.09 -0.67
CA MET A 326 -20.22 -0.05 -1.15
C MET A 326 -20.95 -1.38 -0.93
N ALA A 327 -21.65 -1.56 0.19
CA ALA A 327 -22.42 -2.77 0.45
C ALA A 327 -23.56 -2.93 -0.56
N VAL A 328 -24.28 -1.84 -0.86
CA VAL A 328 -25.31 -1.81 -1.93
C VAL A 328 -24.67 -2.12 -3.29
N PHE A 329 -23.55 -1.49 -3.62
CA PHE A 329 -22.83 -1.76 -4.87
C PHE A 329 -22.46 -3.25 -4.99
N VAL A 330 -21.89 -3.85 -3.95
CA VAL A 330 -21.49 -5.27 -3.95
C VAL A 330 -22.70 -6.18 -4.12
N GLU A 331 -23.81 -5.90 -3.44
CA GLU A 331 -25.02 -6.72 -3.46
C GLU A 331 -25.67 -6.80 -4.86
N PHE A 332 -25.69 -5.68 -5.60
CA PHE A 332 -26.38 -5.60 -6.89
C PHE A 332 -25.45 -5.72 -8.10
N ILE A 333 -24.22 -5.21 -8.01
CA ILE A 333 -23.29 -5.09 -9.14
C ILE A 333 -22.01 -5.88 -8.88
N GLY A 334 -21.42 -5.77 -7.69
CA GLY A 334 -20.10 -6.30 -7.40
C GLY A 334 -20.00 -7.84 -7.46
N ILE A 335 -21.01 -8.58 -6.99
CA ILE A 335 -21.00 -10.06 -7.07
C ILE A 335 -21.12 -10.55 -8.52
N PRO A 336 -22.10 -10.08 -9.33
CA PRO A 336 -22.13 -10.41 -10.76
C PRO A 336 -20.85 -10.01 -11.50
N LEU A 337 -20.32 -8.82 -11.19
CA LEU A 337 -19.09 -8.31 -11.79
C LEU A 337 -17.88 -9.18 -11.45
N ASN A 338 -17.70 -9.54 -10.17
CA ASN A 338 -16.65 -10.46 -9.75
C ASN A 338 -16.80 -11.82 -10.44
N SER A 339 -18.03 -12.33 -10.54
CA SER A 339 -18.26 -13.62 -11.17
C SER A 339 -17.89 -13.63 -12.65
N PHE A 340 -18.24 -12.56 -13.35
CA PHE A 340 -17.83 -12.33 -14.73
C PHE A 340 -16.32 -12.16 -14.88
N MET A 341 -15.71 -11.27 -14.07
CA MET A 341 -14.29 -10.94 -14.18
C MET A 341 -13.39 -12.13 -13.85
N TYR A 342 -13.70 -12.88 -12.81
CA TYR A 342 -12.88 -14.02 -12.39
C TYR A 342 -13.23 -15.32 -13.13
N GLY A 343 -14.41 -15.41 -13.76
CA GLY A 343 -14.89 -16.60 -14.46
C GLY A 343 -15.39 -17.69 -13.50
N VAL A 344 -15.90 -17.30 -12.32
CA VAL A 344 -16.26 -18.21 -11.22
C VAL A 344 -17.51 -17.71 -10.52
N ASP A 345 -18.36 -18.59 -9.98
CA ASP A 345 -19.55 -18.17 -9.25
C ASP A 345 -19.23 -17.64 -7.84
N PHE A 346 -19.51 -16.36 -7.59
CA PHE A 346 -19.42 -15.71 -6.28
C PHE A 346 -20.74 -15.66 -5.50
N GLU A 347 -21.85 -16.13 -6.07
CA GLU A 347 -23.18 -15.99 -5.47
C GLU A 347 -23.27 -16.69 -4.10
N GLN A 348 -22.65 -17.86 -3.97
CA GLN A 348 -22.54 -18.58 -2.70
C GLN A 348 -21.77 -17.80 -1.61
N TYR A 349 -20.94 -16.84 -1.98
CA TYR A 349 -20.14 -16.01 -1.07
C TYR A 349 -20.78 -14.64 -0.78
N ARG A 350 -22.02 -14.40 -1.20
CA ARG A 350 -22.75 -13.14 -0.98
C ARG A 350 -22.74 -12.71 0.50
N GLY A 351 -22.95 -13.64 1.42
CA GLY A 351 -22.89 -13.37 2.86
C GLY A 351 -21.50 -12.91 3.32
N LEU A 352 -20.43 -13.55 2.82
CA LEU A 352 -19.05 -13.20 3.12
C LEU A 352 -18.67 -11.84 2.54
N ALA A 353 -19.16 -11.51 1.34
CA ALA A 353 -18.92 -10.23 0.70
C ALA A 353 -19.41 -9.06 1.56
N ARG A 354 -20.59 -9.20 2.19
CA ARG A 354 -21.15 -8.19 3.11
C ARG A 354 -20.27 -7.98 4.34
N ILE A 355 -19.81 -9.07 4.95
CA ILE A 355 -18.92 -9.02 6.12
C ILE A 355 -17.59 -8.36 5.72
N MET A 356 -17.06 -8.69 4.54
CA MET A 356 -15.81 -8.10 4.07
C MET A 356 -15.93 -6.60 3.83
N VAL A 357 -17.04 -6.12 3.24
CA VAL A 357 -17.30 -4.68 3.13
C VAL A 357 -17.38 -4.01 4.50
N ALA A 358 -18.01 -4.65 5.49
CA ALA A 358 -18.03 -4.16 6.86
C ALA A 358 -16.62 -4.09 7.48
N THR A 359 -15.76 -5.09 7.20
CA THR A 359 -14.33 -5.05 7.57
C THR A 359 -13.63 -3.85 6.94
N GLY A 360 -13.89 -3.55 5.67
CA GLY A 360 -13.35 -2.35 4.99
C GLY A 360 -13.76 -1.04 5.67
N GLY A 361 -15.02 -0.94 6.11
CA GLY A 361 -15.52 0.18 6.91
C GLY A 361 -14.82 0.32 8.26
N LEU A 362 -14.59 -0.81 8.97
CA LEU A 362 -13.78 -0.82 10.19
C LEU A 362 -12.34 -0.37 9.93
N CYS A 363 -11.71 -0.85 8.85
CA CYS A 363 -10.38 -0.40 8.46
C CYS A 363 -10.32 1.11 8.22
N ALA A 364 -11.31 1.68 7.53
CA ALA A 364 -11.40 3.13 7.33
C ALA A 364 -11.55 3.90 8.65
N ALA A 365 -12.39 3.40 9.56
CA ALA A 365 -12.57 3.97 10.88
C ALA A 365 -11.29 3.90 11.73
N ILE A 366 -10.56 2.78 11.67
CA ILE A 366 -9.27 2.56 12.34
C ILE A 366 -8.22 3.53 11.80
N ASP A 367 -8.07 3.67 10.48
CA ASP A 367 -7.10 4.61 9.91
C ASP A 367 -7.45 6.05 10.31
N PHE A 368 -8.72 6.44 10.25
CA PHE A 368 -9.13 7.77 10.69
C PHE A 368 -8.85 8.02 12.19
N LEU A 369 -9.16 7.06 13.07
CA LEU A 369 -8.80 7.12 14.49
C LEU A 369 -7.30 7.25 14.70
N TYR A 370 -6.50 6.48 13.96
CA TYR A 370 -5.05 6.57 14.00
C TYR A 370 -4.55 7.97 13.65
N GLN A 371 -5.10 8.59 12.60
CA GLN A 371 -4.77 9.97 12.23
C GLN A 371 -5.17 10.95 13.33
N LEU A 372 -6.35 10.79 13.95
CA LEU A 372 -6.78 11.63 15.08
C LEU A 372 -5.84 11.53 16.29
N ILE A 373 -5.43 10.31 16.67
CA ILE A 373 -4.49 10.09 17.78
C ILE A 373 -3.09 10.64 17.44
N THR A 374 -2.71 10.60 16.16
CA THR A 374 -1.45 11.18 15.69
C THR A 374 -1.45 12.70 15.81
N ILE A 375 -2.57 13.36 15.51
CA ILE A 375 -2.76 14.81 15.77
C ILE A 375 -2.59 15.13 17.26
N LEU A 376 -3.07 14.25 18.15
CA LEU A 376 -2.88 14.34 19.61
C LEU A 376 -1.44 14.02 20.08
N ARG A 377 -0.52 13.71 19.16
CA ARG A 377 0.89 13.35 19.44
C ARG A 377 1.06 12.15 20.38
N ALA A 378 0.10 11.23 20.41
CA ALA A 378 0.09 10.08 21.31
C ALA A 378 0.41 8.74 20.62
N GLN A 379 1.35 8.76 19.68
CA GLN A 379 1.71 7.61 18.82
C GLN A 379 2.11 6.35 19.61
N LYS A 380 2.76 6.50 20.76
CA LYS A 380 3.19 5.38 21.62
C LYS A 380 2.01 4.53 22.13
N LEU A 381 0.84 5.13 22.35
CA LEU A 381 -0.35 4.43 22.81
C LEU A 381 -0.99 3.62 21.67
N VAL A 382 -0.99 4.17 20.45
CA VAL A 382 -1.40 3.41 19.26
C VAL A 382 -0.53 2.17 19.05
N THR A 383 0.80 2.31 19.11
CA THR A 383 1.70 1.17 18.91
C THR A 383 1.41 0.04 19.89
N ARG A 384 1.05 0.36 21.14
CA ARG A 384 0.64 -0.64 22.14
C ARG A 384 -0.66 -1.33 21.76
N ALA A 385 -1.68 -0.57 21.35
CA ALA A 385 -2.95 -1.13 20.88
C ALA A 385 -2.75 -2.06 19.67
N TYR A 386 -1.89 -1.66 18.72
CA TYR A 386 -1.56 -2.48 17.54
C TYR A 386 -0.87 -3.78 17.93
N LEU A 387 0.12 -3.72 18.83
CA LEU A 387 0.82 -4.92 19.29
C LEU A 387 -0.11 -5.87 20.05
N LEU A 388 -0.96 -5.35 20.94
CA LEU A 388 -1.92 -6.15 21.69
C LEU A 388 -2.93 -6.80 20.76
N SER A 389 -3.49 -6.04 19.83
CA SER A 389 -4.44 -6.56 18.83
C SER A 389 -3.79 -7.63 17.97
N PHE A 390 -2.54 -7.45 17.55
CA PHE A 390 -1.80 -8.45 16.79
C PHE A 390 -1.66 -9.78 17.55
N ILE A 391 -1.23 -9.73 18.82
CA ILE A 391 -1.07 -10.92 19.66
C ILE A 391 -2.40 -11.65 19.85
N ILE A 392 -3.50 -10.92 20.09
CA ILE A 392 -4.84 -11.50 20.27
C ILE A 392 -5.39 -12.07 18.95
N SER A 393 -5.11 -11.40 17.82
CA SER A 393 -5.66 -11.78 16.52
C SER A 393 -5.10 -13.09 15.98
N ILE A 394 -3.86 -13.45 16.31
CA ILE A 394 -3.24 -14.72 15.87
C ILE A 394 -4.09 -15.94 16.29
N PRO A 395 -4.30 -16.24 17.58
CA PRO A 395 -5.06 -17.42 17.97
C PRO A 395 -6.51 -17.37 17.48
N VAL A 396 -7.14 -16.19 17.47
CA VAL A 396 -8.51 -16.02 16.98
C VAL A 396 -8.62 -16.41 15.51
N ILE A 397 -7.77 -15.87 14.64
CA ILE A 397 -7.85 -16.10 13.21
C ILE A 397 -7.50 -17.56 12.88
N TRP A 398 -6.42 -18.11 13.44
CA TRP A 398 -6.03 -19.50 13.18
C TRP A 398 -7.12 -20.48 13.59
N MET A 399 -7.66 -20.31 14.80
CA MET A 399 -8.75 -21.16 15.28
C MET A 399 -9.98 -21.08 14.34
N MET A 400 -10.40 -19.87 13.96
CA MET A 400 -11.57 -19.71 13.09
C MET A 400 -11.36 -20.33 11.70
N VAL A 401 -10.18 -20.14 11.11
CA VAL A 401 -9.84 -20.72 9.80
C VAL A 401 -9.80 -22.24 9.86
N ASP A 402 -9.20 -22.83 10.89
CA ASP A 402 -9.12 -24.28 11.04
C ASP A 402 -10.51 -24.93 11.20
N PHE A 403 -11.43 -24.26 11.91
CA PHE A 403 -12.78 -24.79 12.14
C PHE A 403 -13.77 -24.54 11.00
N THR A 404 -13.67 -23.40 10.31
CA THR A 404 -14.72 -22.93 9.37
C THR A 404 -14.20 -22.52 7.99
N GLY A 405 -12.92 -22.74 7.72
CA GLY A 405 -12.28 -22.46 6.44
C GLY A 405 -12.36 -21.00 6.02
N LEU A 406 -12.79 -20.74 4.79
CA LEU A 406 -12.88 -19.39 4.23
C LEU A 406 -13.80 -18.48 5.05
N ASN A 407 -14.92 -19.00 5.58
CA ASN A 407 -15.81 -18.24 6.46
C ASN A 407 -15.04 -17.73 7.68
N GLY A 408 -14.21 -18.60 8.25
CA GLY A 408 -13.34 -18.28 9.39
C GLY A 408 -12.31 -17.21 9.09
N ALA A 409 -11.75 -17.21 7.88
CA ALA A 409 -10.82 -16.17 7.45
C ALA A 409 -11.51 -14.79 7.39
N VAL A 410 -12.71 -14.72 6.80
CA VAL A 410 -13.48 -13.48 6.65
C VAL A 410 -13.97 -12.95 8.00
N ILE A 411 -14.59 -13.81 8.81
CA ILE A 411 -15.10 -13.43 10.14
C ILE A 411 -13.94 -13.15 11.10
N GLY A 412 -12.85 -13.91 11.01
CA GLY A 412 -11.62 -13.66 11.78
C GLY A 412 -11.00 -12.31 11.43
N SER A 413 -10.96 -11.94 10.14
CA SER A 413 -10.53 -10.61 9.68
C SER A 413 -11.41 -9.48 10.24
N PHE A 414 -12.74 -9.66 10.21
CA PHE A 414 -13.66 -8.70 10.82
C PHE A 414 -13.42 -8.59 12.34
N SER A 415 -13.23 -9.72 13.02
CA SER A 415 -13.06 -9.78 14.46
C SER A 415 -11.74 -9.14 14.90
N SER A 416 -10.64 -9.37 14.19
CA SER A 416 -9.35 -8.73 14.48
C SER A 416 -9.41 -7.22 14.30
N MET A 417 -10.04 -6.74 13.22
CA MET A 417 -10.24 -5.31 13.01
C MET A 417 -11.18 -4.70 14.04
N LEU A 418 -12.23 -5.41 14.47
CA LEU A 418 -13.11 -4.95 15.54
C LEU A 418 -12.37 -4.83 16.87
N ILE A 419 -11.54 -5.80 17.23
CA ILE A 419 -10.70 -5.74 18.44
C ILE A 419 -9.77 -4.52 18.38
N LEU A 420 -9.08 -4.33 17.25
CA LEU A 420 -8.21 -3.17 17.04
C LEU A 420 -8.98 -1.84 17.18
N PHE A 421 -10.14 -1.75 16.55
CA PHE A 421 -11.00 -0.58 16.61
C PHE A 421 -11.41 -0.25 18.05
N LEU A 422 -11.89 -1.24 18.80
CA LEU A 422 -12.29 -1.07 20.21
C LEU A 422 -11.13 -0.63 21.10
N LEU A 423 -9.93 -1.18 20.89
CA LEU A 423 -8.72 -0.77 21.61
C LEU A 423 -8.32 0.67 21.27
N LEU A 424 -8.43 1.09 20.02
CA LEU A 424 -8.15 2.49 19.65
C LEU A 424 -9.18 3.47 20.21
N VAL A 425 -10.46 3.09 20.21
CA VAL A 425 -11.53 3.92 20.80
C VAL A 425 -11.32 4.08 22.31
N SER A 426 -10.92 3.03 23.01
CA SER A 426 -10.64 3.11 24.44
C SER A 426 -9.46 4.04 24.73
N GLU A 427 -8.35 3.89 24.00
CA GLU A 427 -7.18 4.78 24.10
C GLU A 427 -7.53 6.24 23.77
N TYR A 428 -8.30 6.47 22.71
CA TYR A 428 -8.77 7.81 22.33
C TYR A 428 -9.67 8.45 23.40
N THR A 429 -10.58 7.67 24.00
CA THR A 429 -11.47 8.15 25.05
C THR A 429 -10.69 8.51 26.32
N ILE A 430 -9.71 7.68 26.70
CA ILE A 430 -8.82 7.96 27.84
C ILE A 430 -8.05 9.26 27.63
N MET A 431 -7.61 9.57 26.40
CA MET A 431 -6.94 10.84 26.10
C MET A 431 -7.88 12.04 26.22
N LEU A 432 -9.11 11.92 25.70
CA LEU A 432 -10.11 12.98 25.81
C LEU A 432 -10.57 13.25 27.25
N LEU A 433 -10.42 12.28 28.16
CA LEU A 433 -10.70 12.48 29.58
C LEU A 433 -9.53 13.13 30.34
N LYS A 434 -8.30 13.04 29.82
CA LYS A 434 -7.11 13.67 30.41
C LYS A 434 -6.90 15.13 29.97
N HIS A 435 -7.58 15.56 28.91
CA HIS A 435 -7.60 16.91 28.37
C HIS A 435 -8.96 17.58 28.59
#